data_AF-A0A528HEL2-F1
#
_entry.id   AF-A0A528HEL2-F1
#
_cell.length_a   1.000
_cell.length_b   1.000
_cell.length_c   1.000
_cell.angle_alpha   90.00
_cell.angle_beta   90.00
_cell.angle_gamma   90.00
#
_symmetry.space_group_name_H-M   'P 1'
#
loop_
_entity.id
_entity.type
_entity.pdbx_description
1 polymer ?
#
loop_
_entity_poly.entity_id
_entity_poly.type
_entity_poly.pdbx_seq_one_letter_code
_entity_poly.pdbx_strand_id
1 'polypeptide(L)' 'MAENKNQHFVPRVHLSPFSVCAEGKAIHLFNLDRNQSFFDAPVKNQCSRDYFYGQDPRLETAIQTVEGHYGDCVSSLLKP' A
#
# COMPACT_ATOMS: atom_id res chain seq x y z
N MET A 1 -14.23 16.87 -4.22
CA MET A 1 -12.90 16.69 -4.83
C MET A 1 -12.25 15.51 -4.15
N ALA A 2 -11.53 14.64 -4.86
CA ALA A 2 -10.78 13.57 -4.19
C ALA A 2 -9.76 14.19 -3.23
N GLU A 3 -9.90 13.89 -1.94
CA GLU A 3 -9.01 14.39 -0.89
C GLU A 3 -7.62 13.74 -0.97
N ASN A 4 -7.57 12.49 -1.44
CA ASN A 4 -6.33 11.73 -1.57
C ASN A 4 -5.82 11.73 -3.01
N LYS A 5 -4.76 12.51 -3.24
CA LYS A 5 -4.03 12.52 -4.52
C LYS A 5 -3.34 11.17 -4.76
N ASN A 6 -2.62 10.63 -3.78
CA ASN A 6 -1.87 9.38 -3.92
C ASN A 6 -2.76 8.18 -3.54
N GLN A 7 -3.13 7.38 -4.54
CA GLN A 7 -4.10 6.30 -4.40
C GLN A 7 -3.41 4.95 -4.63
N HIS A 8 -3.58 4.04 -3.68
CA HIS A 8 -2.98 2.70 -3.76
C HIS A 8 -3.89 1.76 -4.54
N PHE A 9 -3.29 0.94 -5.40
CA PHE A 9 -3.98 -0.16 -6.08
C PHE A 9 -3.62 -1.53 -5.47
N VAL A 10 -2.67 -1.55 -4.54
CA VAL A 10 -2.43 -2.66 -3.61
C VAL A 10 -2.51 -2.10 -2.19
N PRO A 11 -3.29 -2.70 -1.27
CA PRO A 11 -3.42 -2.20 0.10
C PRO A 11 -2.07 -2.13 0.79
N ARG A 12 -1.75 -1.01 1.46
CA ARG A 12 -0.45 -0.86 2.15
C ARG A 12 -0.20 -1.94 3.20
N VAL A 13 -1.27 -2.39 3.87
CA VAL A 13 -1.20 -3.45 4.88
C VAL A 13 -0.68 -4.77 4.32
N HIS A 14 -0.84 -5.02 3.01
CA HIS A 14 -0.27 -6.18 2.33
C HIS A 14 1.26 -6.20 2.40
N LEU A 15 1.89 -5.02 2.33
CA LEU A 15 3.35 -4.86 2.34
C LEU A 15 3.94 -4.81 3.76
N SER A 16 3.11 -4.56 4.77
CA SER A 16 3.56 -4.38 6.16
C SER A 16 4.36 -5.56 6.71
N PRO A 17 3.97 -6.85 6.50
CA PRO A 17 4.75 -7.99 7.00
C PRO A 17 6.14 -8.12 6.37
N PHE A 18 6.33 -7.56 5.18
CA PHE A 18 7.59 -7.60 4.42
C PHE A 18 8.45 -6.36 4.63
N SER A 19 8.00 -5.45 5.49
CA SER A 19 8.74 -4.23 5.78
C SER A 19 9.99 -4.51 6.60
N VAL A 20 10.97 -3.63 6.46
CA VAL A 20 12.21 -3.67 7.24
C VAL A 20 11.85 -3.67 8.72
N CYS A 21 12.33 -4.69 9.44
CA CYS A 21 12.03 -4.92 10.86
C CYS A 21 10.53 -5.01 11.21
N ALA A 22 9.67 -5.32 10.22
CA ALA A 22 8.21 -5.36 10.36
C ALA A 22 7.57 -4.04 10.86
N GLU A 23 8.21 -2.88 10.62
CA GLU A 23 7.73 -1.57 11.09
C GLU A 23 6.66 -0.90 10.21
N GLY A 24 6.35 -1.46 9.05
CA GLY A 24 5.36 -0.94 8.09
C GLY A 24 5.81 0.28 7.29
N LYS A 25 7.07 0.71 7.40
CA LYS A 25 7.56 1.97 6.81
C LYS A 25 8.20 1.82 5.43
N ALA A 26 9.07 0.85 5.27
CA ALA A 26 9.89 0.67 4.07
C ALA A 26 10.06 -0.82 3.75
N ILE A 27 10.26 -1.15 2.48
CA ILE A 27 10.52 -2.51 1.98
C ILE A 27 11.81 -2.54 1.17
N HIS A 28 12.42 -3.71 1.06
CA HIS A 28 13.42 -3.95 0.01
C HIS A 28 12.70 -4.10 -1.33
N LEU A 29 13.09 -3.30 -2.31
CA LEU A 29 12.47 -3.24 -3.63
C LEU A 29 13.51 -3.47 -4.70
N PHE A 30 13.20 -4.34 -5.64
CA PHE A 30 13.96 -4.49 -6.87
C PHE A 30 13.13 -3.96 -8.04
N ASN A 31 13.63 -2.93 -8.70
CA ASN A 31 13.02 -2.37 -9.89
C ASN A 31 13.52 -3.14 -11.12
N LEU A 32 12.63 -3.89 -11.76
CA LEU A 32 12.96 -4.74 -12.92
C LEU A 32 13.36 -3.91 -14.14
N ASP A 33 12.59 -2.86 -14.45
CA ASP A 33 12.82 -2.02 -15.64
C ASP A 33 14.20 -1.33 -15.61
N ARG A 34 14.64 -0.93 -14.41
CA ARG A 34 15.92 -0.25 -14.18
C ARG A 34 17.03 -1.19 -13.74
N ASN A 35 16.74 -2.46 -13.48
CA ASN A 35 17.67 -3.43 -12.90
C ASN A 35 18.38 -2.90 -11.64
N GLN A 36 17.60 -2.31 -10.72
CA GLN A 36 18.12 -1.59 -9.55
C GLN A 36 17.51 -2.08 -8.24
N SER A 37 18.33 -2.18 -7.20
CA SER A 37 17.92 -2.55 -5.84
C SER A 37 17.85 -1.32 -4.94
N PHE A 38 16.78 -1.23 -4.14
CA PHE A 38 16.58 -0.25 -3.08
C PHE A 38 16.29 -0.99 -1.78
N PHE A 39 17.02 -0.69 -0.71
CA PHE A 39 16.88 -1.43 0.55
C PHE A 39 15.95 -0.75 1.57
N ASP A 40 15.41 0.41 1.24
CA ASP A 40 14.60 1.22 2.15
C ASP A 40 13.50 1.98 1.39
N ALA A 41 12.94 1.36 0.34
CA ALA A 41 11.90 1.98 -0.47
C ALA A 41 10.64 2.25 0.38
N PRO A 42 10.17 3.52 0.49
CA PRO A 42 9.04 3.85 1.34
C PRO A 42 7.74 3.19 0.85
N VAL A 43 7.06 2.45 1.73
CA VAL A 43 5.79 1.74 1.44
C VAL A 43 4.71 2.70 0.93
N LYS A 44 4.67 3.92 1.47
CA LYS A 44 3.69 4.96 1.10
C LYS A 44 3.65 5.33 -0.39
N ASN A 45 4.74 5.07 -1.11
CA ASN A 45 4.86 5.41 -2.53
C ASN A 45 4.87 4.16 -3.43
N GLN A 46 4.71 2.97 -2.84
CA GLN A 46 4.67 1.72 -3.60
C GLN A 46 3.24 1.34 -3.93
N CYS A 47 3.09 0.73 -5.10
CA CYS A 47 1.81 0.28 -5.63
C CYS A 47 0.73 1.38 -5.58
N SER A 48 1.12 2.61 -5.91
CA SER A 48 0.26 3.77 -5.88
C SER A 48 0.47 4.66 -7.10
N ARG A 49 -0.53 5.47 -7.41
CA ARG A 49 -0.47 6.49 -8.46
C ARG A 49 -1.37 7.65 -8.11
N ASP A 50 -1.03 8.82 -8.63
CA ASP A 50 -1.91 9.99 -8.58
C ASP A 50 -3.26 9.67 -9.23
N TYR A 51 -4.34 9.84 -8.47
CA TYR A 51 -5.73 9.63 -8.91
C TYR A 51 -5.94 8.30 -9.66
N PHE A 52 -5.32 7.20 -9.19
CA PHE A 52 -5.37 5.88 -9.82
C PHE A 52 -6.77 5.46 -10.28
N TYR A 53 -7.78 5.61 -9.42
CA TYR A 53 -9.17 5.27 -9.71
C TYR A 53 -10.04 6.52 -10.01
N GLY A 54 -9.42 7.70 -10.10
CA GLY A 54 -10.08 8.96 -10.43
C GLY A 54 -10.30 9.87 -9.23
N GLN A 55 -11.12 10.92 -9.45
CA GLN A 55 -11.34 11.99 -8.48
C GLN A 55 -12.69 11.91 -7.76
N ASP A 56 -13.48 10.88 -8.04
CA ASP A 56 -14.76 10.65 -7.35
C ASP A 56 -14.49 10.06 -5.95
N PRO A 57 -14.83 10.77 -4.86
CA PRO A 57 -14.62 10.28 -3.50
C PRO A 57 -15.41 9.00 -3.20
N ARG A 58 -16.51 8.71 -3.92
CA ARG A 58 -17.31 7.49 -3.68
C ARG A 58 -16.50 6.22 -3.91
N LEU A 59 -15.64 6.24 -4.93
CA LEU A 59 -14.81 5.08 -5.27
C LEU A 59 -13.69 4.88 -4.27
N GLU A 60 -13.05 5.98 -3.81
CA GLU A 60 -12.08 5.93 -2.72
C GLU A 60 -12.71 5.32 -1.46
N THR A 61 -13.87 5.83 -1.03
CA THR A 61 -14.55 5.34 0.17
C THR A 61 -14.92 3.85 0.06
N ALA A 62 -15.39 3.43 -1.11
CA ALA A 62 -15.70 2.03 -1.36
C ALA A 62 -14.44 1.14 -1.26
N ILE A 63 -13.32 1.55 -1.86
CA ILE A 63 -12.06 0.82 -1.80
C ILE A 63 -11.52 0.77 -0.37
N GLN A 64 -11.46 1.91 0.33
CA GLN A 64 -11.02 1.99 1.73
C GLN A 64 -11.79 1.06 2.65
N THR A 65 -13.10 0.88 2.42
CA THR A 65 -13.93 -0.04 3.20
C THR A 65 -13.45 -1.49 3.04
N VAL A 66 -13.17 -1.91 1.80
CA VAL A 66 -12.64 -3.25 1.51
C VAL A 66 -11.23 -3.42 2.05
N GLU A 67 -10.37 -2.39 1.92
CA GLU A 67 -9.00 -2.42 2.45
C GLU A 67 -8.96 -2.54 3.97
N GLY A 68 -9.91 -1.91 4.69
CA GLY A 68 -10.03 -2.02 6.14
C GLY A 68 -10.27 -3.47 6.58
N HIS A 69 -11.28 -4.12 6.01
CA HIS A 69 -11.57 -5.53 6.29
C HIS A 69 -10.41 -6.46 5.92
N TYR A 70 -9.75 -6.19 4.79
CA TYR A 70 -8.56 -6.93 4.40
C TYR A 70 -7.44 -6.77 5.44
N GLY A 71 -7.22 -5.56 5.95
CA GLY A 71 -6.24 -5.28 7.01
C GLY A 71 -6.54 -6.02 8.30
N ASP A 72 -7.81 -6.10 8.70
CA ASP A 72 -8.23 -6.88 9.87
C ASP A 72 -7.91 -8.37 9.70
N CYS A 73 -8.20 -8.93 8.52
CA CYS A 73 -7.85 -10.31 8.18
C CYS A 73 -6.34 -10.55 8.26
N VAL A 74 -5.52 -9.69 7.64
CA VAL A 74 -4.05 -9.81 7.70
C VAL A 74 -3.55 -9.74 9.14
N SER A 75 -4.07 -8.78 9.93
CA SER A 75 -3.71 -8.63 11.34
C SER A 75 -4.06 -9.88 12.16
N SER A 76 -5.19 -10.54 11.84
CA SER A 76 -5.57 -11.79 12.50
C SER A 76 -4.61 -12.96 12.20
N LEU A 77 -4.04 -13.01 10.99
CA LEU A 77 -3.09 -14.06 10.58
C LEU A 77 -1.69 -13.88 11.17
N LEU A 78 -1.33 -12.66 11.58
CA LEU A 78 -0.04 -12.36 12.20
C LEU A 78 -0.03 -12.60 13.72
N LYS A 79 -1.19 -12.88 14.33
CA LYS A 79 -1.28 -13.25 15.74
C LYS A 79 -0.77 -14.69 15.92
N PRO A 80 0.14 -14.95 16.87
CA PRO A 80 0.66 -16.29 17.14
C PRO A 80 -0.40 -17.26 17.67
#